data_AF-A0A0T6URV9-F1
#
_entry.id   AF-A0A0T6URV9-F1
#
_cell.length_a   1.000
_cell.length_b   1.000
_cell.length_c   1.000
_cell.angle_alpha   90.00
_cell.angle_beta   90.00
_cell.angle_gamma   90.00
#
_symmetry.space_group_name_H-M   'P 1'
#
loop_
_entity.id
_entity.type
_entity.pdbx_description
1 polymer ?
#
loop_
_entity_poly.entity_id
_entity_poly.type
_entity_poly.pdbx_seq_one_letter_code
_entity_poly.pdbx_strand_id
1 'polypeptide(L)'
;MNAVTLLKSSKKLATLGLLLALAGCQTTGSSTSAPADPRLANSSSAQFFSKSGFQACAGGALVGILACQLGNPSDRNACMLAAGLAGCGVGMGANYYLDNQRSKYANAEDRLDATIADVRKDNQELQALSDTARNVIADDKRKIEQIKKDIASNKLQRTQAQQQIADIDANTSYLKRTLADVRSKQQEWIKVAEAERNSGARTDTLDAEINKMQQQVAQLESEIDQLYQQRSSIQLG
;
A
#
# COMPACT_ATOMS: atom_id res chain seq x y z
N MET A 1 -63.10 -40.76 -20.65
CA MET A 1 -63.89 -39.95 -21.59
C MET A 1 -63.51 -38.49 -21.41
N ASN A 2 -63.04 -37.87 -22.50
CA ASN A 2 -62.88 -36.44 -22.79
C ASN A 2 -61.90 -35.60 -21.94
N ALA A 3 -61.16 -34.61 -22.45
CA ALA A 3 -60.46 -34.34 -23.71
C ALA A 3 -59.98 -32.87 -23.63
N VAL A 4 -58.67 -32.63 -23.87
CA VAL A 4 -58.15 -31.52 -24.71
C VAL A 4 -58.16 -30.13 -24.00
N THR A 5 -57.08 -29.34 -23.85
CA THR A 5 -56.09 -28.90 -24.85
C THR A 5 -54.96 -28.03 -24.22
N LEU A 6 -53.72 -28.15 -24.75
CA LEU A 6 -52.77 -27.08 -25.16
C LEU A 6 -52.46 -25.90 -24.19
N LEU A 7 -51.21 -25.59 -23.79
CA LEU A 7 -50.00 -25.44 -24.62
C LEU A 7 -48.67 -25.81 -23.93
N LYS A 8 -47.84 -26.49 -24.73
CA LYS A 8 -46.39 -26.66 -24.63
C LYS A 8 -45.63 -25.34 -24.44
N SER A 9 -44.65 -25.31 -23.54
CA SER A 9 -43.24 -25.36 -23.96
C SER A 9 -42.31 -25.55 -22.77
N SER A 10 -41.74 -26.74 -22.75
CA SER A 10 -40.76 -27.25 -21.81
C SER A 10 -39.37 -26.68 -22.11
N LYS A 11 -38.65 -26.23 -21.09
CA LYS A 11 -37.32 -26.76 -20.73
C LYS A 11 -36.71 -26.00 -19.54
N LYS A 12 -36.65 -26.74 -18.43
CA LYS A 12 -35.61 -26.73 -17.38
C LYS A 12 -35.58 -25.53 -16.43
N LEU A 13 -36.33 -25.70 -15.34
CA LEU A 13 -35.87 -25.32 -14.01
C LEU A 13 -34.47 -25.87 -13.75
N ALA A 14 -33.54 -25.00 -13.41
CA ALA A 14 -32.39 -25.31 -12.56
C ALA A 14 -31.95 -24.00 -11.87
N THR A 15 -32.68 -23.68 -10.82
CA THR A 15 -32.21 -22.86 -9.70
C THR A 15 -30.89 -23.46 -9.18
N LEU A 16 -29.78 -22.74 -9.36
CA LEU A 16 -28.55 -23.03 -8.63
C LEU A 16 -28.06 -21.72 -8.00
N GLY A 17 -28.28 -21.61 -6.69
CA GLY A 17 -27.91 -20.46 -5.89
C GLY A 17 -26.40 -20.26 -5.87
N LEU A 18 -25.97 -19.07 -6.26
CA LEU A 18 -24.61 -18.60 -6.07
C LEU A 18 -24.55 -17.80 -4.76
N LEU A 19 -24.73 -18.50 -3.64
CA LEU A 19 -24.27 -18.05 -2.33
C LEU A 19 -22.80 -18.46 -2.20
N LEU A 20 -21.92 -17.77 -2.93
CA LEU A 20 -20.50 -17.81 -2.63
C LEU A 20 -20.22 -16.79 -1.53
N ALA A 21 -20.11 -17.32 -0.32
CA ALA A 21 -19.53 -16.67 0.82
C ALA A 21 -18.19 -16.02 0.44
N LEU A 22 -18.17 -14.69 0.28
CA LEU A 22 -16.98 -13.91 0.60
C LEU A 22 -16.96 -13.68 2.12
N ALA A 23 -16.79 -14.77 2.86
CA ALA A 23 -16.07 -14.71 4.12
C ALA A 23 -14.60 -14.51 3.75
N GLY A 24 -14.25 -13.27 3.42
CA GLY A 24 -12.86 -12.86 3.31
C GLY A 24 -12.20 -13.15 4.65
N CYS A 25 -11.22 -14.05 4.61
CA CYS A 25 -10.48 -14.53 5.75
C CYS A 25 -9.94 -13.34 6.56
N GLN A 26 -10.45 -13.20 7.78
CA GLN A 26 -9.79 -12.45 8.83
C GLN A 26 -8.41 -13.06 9.03
N THR A 27 -7.37 -12.28 8.78
CA THR A 27 -6.04 -12.57 9.31
C THR A 27 -5.24 -11.27 9.36
N THR A 28 -5.29 -10.60 10.51
CA THR A 28 -4.06 -10.31 11.27
C THR A 28 -4.45 -10.07 12.72
N GLY A 29 -3.71 -10.70 13.64
CA GLY A 29 -4.13 -10.99 14.99
C GLY A 29 -4.64 -9.81 15.81
N SER A 30 -5.63 -10.12 16.65
CA SER A 30 -5.98 -9.41 17.87
C SER A 30 -4.76 -9.31 18.78
N SER A 31 -3.90 -8.35 18.48
CA SER A 31 -2.99 -7.78 19.45
C SER A 31 -3.79 -6.71 20.17
N THR A 32 -3.86 -6.80 21.50
CA THR A 32 -4.43 -5.83 22.44
C THR A 32 -3.60 -4.53 22.45
N SER A 33 -3.24 -4.03 21.27
CA SER A 33 -2.53 -2.78 21.05
C SER A 33 -3.57 -1.71 20.73
N ALA A 34 -3.38 -0.50 21.26
CA ALA A 34 -4.18 0.64 20.85
C ALA A 34 -4.20 0.74 19.31
N PRO A 35 -5.33 1.05 18.67
CA PRO A 35 -5.36 1.27 17.23
C PRO A 35 -4.47 2.48 16.90
N ALA A 36 -3.71 2.39 15.81
CA ALA A 36 -2.92 3.52 15.32
C ALA A 36 -3.84 4.70 14.93
N ASP A 37 -3.28 5.91 14.92
CA ASP A 37 -3.98 7.16 14.59
C ASP A 37 -4.75 6.99 13.27
N PRO A 38 -6.05 7.32 13.22
CA PRO A 38 -6.87 7.17 12.02
C PRO A 38 -6.29 7.91 10.81
N ARG A 39 -5.55 9.00 10.99
CA ARG A 39 -4.89 9.71 9.89
C ARG A 39 -3.84 8.84 9.22
N LEU A 40 -3.11 8.02 9.99
CA LEU A 40 -2.18 7.04 9.42
C LEU A 40 -2.94 5.90 8.78
N ALA A 41 -3.80 5.23 9.55
CA ALA A 41 -4.48 4.00 9.13
C ALA A 41 -5.43 4.19 7.94
N ASN A 42 -6.05 5.37 7.82
CA ASN A 42 -7.00 5.68 6.75
C ASN A 42 -6.39 6.56 5.63
N SER A 43 -5.11 6.94 5.71
CA SER A 43 -4.49 7.67 4.60
C SER A 43 -4.43 6.80 3.34
N SER A 44 -4.79 7.39 2.20
CA SER A 44 -4.71 6.71 0.90
C SER A 44 -3.29 6.23 0.60
N SER A 45 -2.27 7.00 1.00
CA SER A 45 -0.87 6.68 0.78
C SER A 45 -0.36 5.56 1.68
N ALA A 46 -0.74 5.50 2.97
CA ALA A 46 -0.36 4.35 3.79
C ALA A 46 -1.07 3.07 3.32
N GLN A 47 -2.33 3.17 2.88
CA GLN A 47 -3.01 2.05 2.23
C GLN A 47 -2.36 1.68 0.89
N PHE A 48 -1.86 2.64 0.13
CA PHE A 48 -1.12 2.37 -1.10
C PHE A 48 0.10 1.51 -0.80
N PHE A 49 0.96 1.88 0.15
CA PHE A 49 2.13 1.07 0.50
C PHE A 49 1.78 -0.26 1.17
N SER A 50 0.80 -0.27 2.08
CA SER A 50 0.39 -1.49 2.80
C SER A 50 -0.37 -2.49 1.92
N LYS A 51 -1.23 -2.02 1.00
CA LYS A 51 -2.01 -2.89 0.10
C LYS A 51 -1.26 -3.24 -1.20
N SER A 52 -0.28 -2.44 -1.63
CA SER A 52 0.45 -2.67 -2.90
C SER A 52 1.40 -3.87 -2.89
N GLY A 53 1.79 -4.38 -1.72
CA GLY A 53 2.71 -5.54 -1.64
C GLY A 53 2.11 -6.89 -2.04
N PHE A 54 0.77 -7.04 -2.06
CA PHE A 54 0.14 -8.32 -2.49
C PHE A 54 -1.33 -8.18 -2.92
N GLN A 55 -2.15 -7.43 -2.17
CA GLN A 55 -3.61 -7.50 -2.31
C GLN A 55 -4.19 -6.52 -3.35
N ALA A 56 -3.62 -5.32 -3.49
CA ALA A 56 -4.08 -4.34 -4.48
C ALA A 56 -3.73 -4.74 -5.92
N CYS A 57 -2.59 -5.40 -6.11
CA CYS A 57 -2.15 -5.83 -7.43
C CYS A 57 -2.82 -7.13 -7.89
N ALA A 58 -3.02 -8.07 -6.98
CA ALA A 58 -3.85 -9.25 -7.24
C ALA A 58 -5.34 -8.90 -7.44
N GLY A 59 -5.85 -7.86 -6.75
CA GLY A 59 -7.20 -7.34 -6.96
C GLY A 59 -7.42 -6.75 -8.36
N GLY A 60 -6.36 -6.23 -9.00
CA GLY A 60 -6.37 -5.79 -10.39
C GLY A 60 -6.67 -6.93 -11.38
N ALA A 61 -6.30 -8.16 -11.07
CA ALA A 61 -6.68 -9.32 -11.89
C ALA A 61 -8.18 -9.62 -11.81
N LEU A 62 -8.81 -9.46 -10.63
CA LEU A 62 -10.26 -9.67 -10.47
C LEU A 62 -11.10 -8.55 -11.11
N VAL A 63 -10.68 -7.30 -11.00
CA VAL A 63 -11.35 -6.16 -11.67
C VAL A 63 -11.05 -6.14 -13.17
N GLY A 64 -9.84 -6.53 -13.57
CA GLY A 64 -9.43 -6.67 -14.97
C GLY A 64 -10.24 -7.72 -15.71
N ILE A 65 -10.56 -8.86 -15.07
CA ILE A 65 -11.48 -9.86 -15.64
C ILE A 65 -12.89 -9.28 -15.84
N LEU A 66 -13.40 -8.47 -14.89
CA LEU A 66 -14.71 -7.82 -15.01
C LEU A 66 -14.73 -6.73 -16.11
N ALA A 67 -13.66 -5.94 -16.23
CA ALA A 67 -13.52 -4.92 -17.29
C ALA A 67 -13.36 -5.57 -18.68
N CYS A 68 -12.64 -6.69 -18.79
CA CYS A 68 -12.56 -7.50 -20.00
C CYS A 68 -13.90 -8.11 -20.42
N GLN A 69 -14.76 -8.43 -19.44
CA GLN A 69 -16.07 -9.04 -19.70
C GLN A 69 -17.13 -8.02 -20.14
N LEU A 70 -16.89 -6.72 -19.90
CA LEU A 70 -17.71 -5.59 -20.36
C LEU A 70 -17.15 -4.92 -21.64
N GLY A 71 -15.90 -5.19 -22.01
CA GLY A 71 -15.26 -4.71 -23.23
C GLY A 71 -15.52 -5.61 -24.45
N ASN A 72 -15.37 -5.06 -25.65
CA ASN A 72 -15.57 -5.79 -26.91
C ASN A 72 -14.58 -6.99 -27.01
N PRO A 73 -15.05 -8.24 -27.21
CA PRO A 73 -14.22 -9.45 -27.16
C PRO A 73 -13.24 -9.61 -28.34
N SER A 74 -13.29 -8.71 -29.34
CA SER A 74 -12.40 -8.71 -30.50
C SER A 74 -11.02 -8.09 -30.22
N ASP A 75 -10.89 -7.26 -29.19
CA ASP A 75 -9.63 -6.60 -28.82
C ASP A 75 -9.01 -7.24 -27.56
N ARG A 76 -8.58 -8.51 -27.70
CA ARG A 76 -7.87 -9.24 -26.63
C ARG A 76 -6.66 -8.47 -26.08
N ASN A 77 -6.01 -7.65 -26.91
CA ASN A 77 -4.90 -6.80 -26.49
C ASN A 77 -5.34 -5.65 -25.57
N ALA A 78 -6.51 -5.03 -25.79
CA ALA A 78 -7.03 -3.97 -24.94
C ALA A 78 -7.47 -4.49 -23.57
N CYS A 79 -8.00 -5.71 -23.54
CA CYS A 79 -8.39 -6.43 -22.32
C CYS A 79 -7.16 -6.80 -21.45
N MET A 80 -6.07 -7.29 -22.03
CA MET A 80 -4.83 -7.52 -21.27
C MET A 80 -4.16 -6.22 -20.80
N LEU A 81 -4.25 -5.14 -21.58
CA LEU A 81 -3.71 -3.82 -21.20
C LEU A 81 -4.52 -3.15 -20.08
N ALA A 82 -5.85 -3.31 -20.07
CA ALA A 82 -6.73 -2.76 -19.03
C ALA A 82 -6.71 -3.56 -17.72
N ALA A 83 -6.44 -4.87 -17.78
CA ALA A 83 -6.30 -5.73 -16.60
C ALA A 83 -4.90 -5.69 -15.97
N GLY A 84 -3.88 -5.33 -16.75
CA GLY A 84 -2.49 -5.40 -16.31
C GLY A 84 -2.08 -4.18 -15.50
N LEU A 85 -2.05 -4.30 -14.16
CA LEU A 85 -0.95 -3.82 -13.29
C LEU A 85 -0.50 -2.35 -13.41
N ALA A 86 -1.20 -1.50 -14.16
CA ALA A 86 -0.85 -0.10 -14.39
C ALA A 86 -1.18 0.69 -13.13
N GLY A 87 -0.32 0.59 -12.13
CA GLY A 87 -0.47 1.33 -10.88
C GLY A 87 0.16 0.70 -9.64
N CYS A 88 0.59 -0.56 -9.68
CA CYS A 88 1.23 -1.17 -8.51
C CYS A 88 2.74 -0.89 -8.42
N GLY A 89 3.35 -0.38 -9.50
CA GLY A 89 4.80 -0.30 -9.64
C GLY A 89 5.43 -1.67 -9.39
N VAL A 90 6.52 -1.68 -8.62
CA VAL A 90 7.30 -2.88 -8.29
C VAL A 90 6.82 -3.66 -7.06
N GLY A 91 5.58 -3.47 -6.61
CA GLY A 91 5.06 -4.14 -5.39
C GLY A 91 5.05 -5.67 -5.44
N MET A 92 5.05 -6.27 -6.64
CA MET A 92 5.15 -7.73 -6.86
C MET A 92 6.58 -8.23 -7.12
N GLY A 93 7.57 -7.33 -7.04
CA GLY A 93 8.97 -7.60 -7.34
C GLY A 93 9.41 -7.12 -8.72
N ALA A 94 10.71 -6.83 -8.82
CA ALA A 94 11.34 -6.26 -10.01
C ALA A 94 11.19 -7.15 -11.26
N ASN A 95 11.36 -8.47 -11.12
CA ASN A 95 11.27 -9.40 -12.26
C ASN A 95 9.86 -9.40 -12.88
N TYR A 96 8.83 -9.51 -12.03
CA TYR A 96 7.44 -9.48 -12.48
C TYR A 96 7.08 -8.14 -13.13
N TYR A 97 7.55 -7.05 -12.53
CA TYR A 97 7.38 -5.72 -13.10
C TYR A 97 8.02 -5.59 -14.49
N LEU A 98 9.29 -6.01 -14.64
CA LEU A 98 10.02 -5.95 -15.90
C LEU A 98 9.37 -6.81 -16.99
N ASP A 99 8.90 -8.01 -16.65
CA ASP A 99 8.21 -8.89 -17.61
C ASP A 99 6.90 -8.26 -18.11
N ASN A 100 6.12 -7.68 -17.20
CA ASN A 100 4.92 -6.93 -17.57
C ASN A 100 5.25 -5.71 -18.43
N GLN A 101 6.28 -4.95 -18.07
CA GLN A 101 6.73 -3.78 -18.82
C GLN A 101 7.18 -4.16 -20.26
N ARG A 102 7.94 -5.24 -20.42
CA ARG A 102 8.36 -5.77 -21.73
C ARG A 102 7.19 -6.26 -22.58
N SER A 103 6.11 -6.73 -21.96
CA SER A 103 4.89 -7.12 -22.68
C SER A 103 4.08 -5.94 -23.23
N LYS A 104 4.21 -4.76 -22.59
CA LYS A 104 3.44 -3.56 -22.90
C LYS A 104 4.14 -2.62 -23.88
N TYR A 105 5.45 -2.48 -23.75
CA TYR A 105 6.23 -1.49 -24.49
C TYR A 105 7.12 -2.16 -25.52
N ALA A 106 6.97 -1.74 -26.78
CA ALA A 106 7.70 -2.31 -27.91
C ALA A 106 9.18 -1.90 -27.94
N ASN A 107 9.52 -0.73 -27.38
CA ASN A 107 10.88 -0.22 -27.33
C ASN A 107 11.33 0.09 -25.89
N ALA A 108 12.64 0.25 -25.70
CA ALA A 108 13.25 0.44 -24.39
C ALA A 108 13.04 1.86 -23.84
N GLU A 109 12.90 2.87 -24.70
CA GLU A 109 12.73 4.27 -24.27
C GLU A 109 11.34 4.47 -23.63
N ASP A 110 10.27 4.04 -24.30
CA ASP A 110 8.91 4.12 -23.76
C ASP A 110 8.78 3.34 -22.44
N ARG A 111 9.43 2.17 -22.36
CA ARG A 111 9.47 1.35 -21.14
C ARG A 111 10.17 2.07 -19.99
N LEU A 112 11.30 2.72 -20.28
CA LEU A 112 12.07 3.47 -19.29
C LEU A 112 11.30 4.72 -18.83
N ASP A 113 10.66 5.44 -19.73
CA ASP A 113 9.82 6.60 -19.41
C ASP A 113 8.63 6.22 -18.53
N ALA A 114 7.96 5.10 -18.85
CA ALA A 114 6.91 4.53 -18.01
C ALA A 114 7.43 4.14 -16.62
N THR A 115 8.63 3.56 -16.56
CA THR A 115 9.30 3.21 -15.30
C THR A 115 9.61 4.44 -14.46
N ILE A 116 10.15 5.50 -15.07
CA ILE A 116 10.39 6.79 -14.40
C ILE A 116 9.09 7.39 -13.87
N ALA A 117 8.00 7.33 -14.65
CA ALA A 117 6.69 7.81 -14.22
C ALA A 117 6.16 7.05 -13.00
N ASP A 118 6.33 5.73 -12.95
CA ASP A 118 5.93 4.91 -11.81
C ASP A 118 6.75 5.24 -10.54
N VAL A 119 8.08 5.42 -10.65
CA VAL A 119 8.92 5.85 -9.50
C VAL A 119 8.51 7.24 -9.01
N ARG A 120 8.22 8.17 -9.93
CA ARG A 120 7.74 9.52 -9.57
C ARG A 120 6.42 9.48 -8.81
N LYS A 121 5.50 8.62 -9.22
CA LYS A 121 4.24 8.40 -8.50
C LYS A 121 4.48 7.87 -7.09
N ASP A 122 5.37 6.89 -6.94
CA ASP A 122 5.74 6.37 -5.63
C ASP A 122 6.39 7.45 -4.74
N ASN A 123 7.24 8.33 -5.30
CA ASN A 123 7.81 9.48 -4.60
C ASN A 123 6.72 10.49 -4.14
N GLN A 124 5.66 10.68 -4.93
CA GLN A 124 4.54 11.54 -4.55
C GLN A 124 3.71 10.93 -3.41
N GLU A 125 3.42 9.63 -3.49
CA GLU A 125 2.72 8.92 -2.42
C GLU A 125 3.55 8.87 -1.13
N LEU A 126 4.88 8.67 -1.25
CA LEU A 126 5.79 8.71 -0.10
C LEU A 126 5.85 10.10 0.52
N GLN A 127 5.82 11.16 -0.27
CA GLN A 127 5.73 12.53 0.23
C GLN A 127 4.44 12.74 1.04
N ALA A 128 3.29 12.36 0.49
CA ALA A 128 1.99 12.50 1.16
C ALA A 128 1.90 11.67 2.45
N LEU A 129 2.45 10.45 2.44
CA LEU A 129 2.61 9.63 3.63
C LEU A 129 3.49 10.33 4.68
N SER A 130 4.63 10.86 4.26
CA SER A 130 5.59 11.54 5.14
C SER A 130 4.99 12.78 5.79
N ASP A 131 4.20 13.56 5.05
CA ASP A 131 3.52 14.75 5.58
C ASP A 131 2.44 14.36 6.61
N THR A 132 1.71 13.26 6.36
CA THR A 132 0.76 12.72 7.34
C THR A 132 1.49 12.22 8.59
N ALA A 133 2.57 11.47 8.42
CA ALA A 133 3.40 10.95 9.51
C ALA A 133 3.97 12.08 10.37
N ARG A 134 4.48 13.15 9.76
CA ARG A 134 4.98 14.34 10.47
C ARG A 134 3.95 14.97 11.39
N ASN A 135 2.71 15.09 10.93
CA ASN A 135 1.64 15.65 11.74
C ASN A 135 1.37 14.78 12.97
N VAL A 136 1.31 13.46 12.80
CA VAL A 136 1.09 12.52 13.92
C VAL A 136 2.29 12.50 14.86
N ILE A 137 3.51 12.46 14.33
CA ILE A 137 4.75 12.54 15.12
C ILE A 137 4.80 13.85 15.92
N ALA A 138 4.41 14.98 15.33
CA ALA A 138 4.38 16.26 16.03
C ALA A 138 3.36 16.24 17.18
N ASP A 139 2.18 15.66 16.98
CA ASP A 139 1.16 15.51 18.01
C ASP A 139 1.66 14.60 19.16
N ASP A 140 2.30 13.49 18.82
CA ASP A 140 2.86 12.54 19.77
C ASP A 140 4.03 13.13 20.57
N LYS A 141 4.91 13.91 19.93
CA LYS A 141 5.94 14.69 20.61
C LYS A 141 5.34 15.67 21.61
N ARG A 142 4.24 16.35 21.26
CA ARG A 142 3.54 17.25 22.21
C ARG A 142 2.95 16.50 23.40
N LYS A 143 2.37 15.31 23.19
CA LYS A 143 1.89 14.44 24.29
C LYS A 143 3.04 14.04 25.21
N ILE A 144 4.18 13.61 24.66
CA ILE A 144 5.39 13.27 25.43
C ILE A 144 5.84 14.44 26.31
N GLU A 145 5.94 15.64 25.74
CA GLU A 145 6.36 16.82 26.51
C GLU A 145 5.34 17.21 27.58
N GLN A 146 4.04 17.02 27.34
CA GLN A 146 3.01 17.23 28.36
C GLN A 146 3.17 16.22 29.50
N ILE A 147 3.34 14.93 29.20
CA ILE A 147 3.55 13.89 30.22
C ILE A 147 4.79 14.20 31.07
N LYS A 148 5.90 14.62 30.44
CA LYS A 148 7.12 15.02 31.16
C LYS A 148 6.87 16.18 32.13
N LYS A 149 6.10 17.20 31.72
CA LYS A 149 5.71 18.32 32.58
C LYS A 149 4.80 17.89 33.73
N ASP A 150 3.87 16.98 33.49
CA ASP A 150 2.97 16.47 34.51
C ASP A 150 3.71 15.60 35.54
N ILE A 151 4.73 14.84 35.11
CA ILE A 151 5.67 14.14 36.01
C ILE A 151 6.43 15.16 36.86
N ALA A 152 7.07 16.15 36.23
CA ALA A 152 7.90 17.15 36.94
C ALA A 152 7.09 17.99 37.94
N SER A 153 5.79 18.18 37.69
CA SER A 153 4.89 18.94 38.56
C SER A 153 4.09 18.10 39.55
N ASN A 154 4.33 16.78 39.63
CA ASN A 154 3.56 15.82 40.44
C ASN A 154 2.04 15.84 40.17
N LYS A 155 1.63 16.14 38.93
CA LYS A 155 0.23 16.20 38.48
C LYS A 155 -0.16 15.05 37.56
N LEU A 156 0.71 14.04 37.44
CA LEU A 156 0.52 12.92 36.52
C LEU A 156 -0.77 12.13 36.81
N GLN A 157 -1.66 12.10 35.83
CA GLN A 157 -2.77 11.14 35.79
C GLN A 157 -2.30 9.83 35.16
N ARG A 158 -1.94 8.84 35.99
CA ARG A 158 -1.30 7.60 35.53
C ARG A 158 -2.07 6.88 34.41
N THR A 159 -3.38 6.68 34.57
CA THR A 159 -4.20 5.99 33.56
C THR A 159 -4.23 6.73 32.23
N GLN A 160 -4.35 8.06 32.26
CA GLN A 160 -4.32 8.88 31.04
C GLN A 160 -2.96 8.84 30.36
N ALA A 161 -1.87 8.94 31.13
CA ALA A 161 -0.52 8.86 30.61
C ALA A 161 -0.19 7.49 30.00
N GLN A 162 -0.65 6.40 30.65
CA GLN A 162 -0.51 5.05 30.10
C GLN A 162 -1.23 4.91 28.75
N GLN A 163 -2.46 5.43 28.63
CA GLN A 163 -3.18 5.43 27.37
C GLN A 163 -2.45 6.22 26.29
N GLN A 164 -1.99 7.43 26.60
CA GLN A 164 -1.26 8.26 25.65
C GLN A 164 0.03 7.60 25.17
N ILE A 165 0.78 6.94 26.07
CA ILE A 165 1.97 6.18 25.69
C ILE A 165 1.60 4.99 24.79
N ALA A 166 0.54 4.26 25.11
CA ALA A 166 0.08 3.15 24.27
C ALA A 166 -0.30 3.61 22.85
N ASP A 167 -0.96 4.77 22.72
CA ASP A 167 -1.30 5.35 21.42
C ASP A 167 -0.03 5.74 20.63
N ILE A 168 0.96 6.36 21.30
CA ILE A 168 2.25 6.72 20.68
C ILE A 168 3.00 5.46 20.21
N ASP A 169 2.97 4.39 21.00
CA ASP A 169 3.59 3.12 20.65
C ASP A 169 2.94 2.46 19.45
N ALA A 170 1.60 2.51 19.38
CA ALA A 170 0.84 2.02 18.25
C ALA A 170 1.19 2.79 16.97
N ASN A 171 1.25 4.13 17.04
CA ASN A 171 1.65 5.00 15.93
C ASN A 171 3.08 4.69 15.46
N THR A 172 4.02 4.61 16.41
CA THR A 172 5.43 4.31 16.11
C THR A 172 5.57 2.94 15.45
N SER A 173 4.86 1.93 15.95
CA SER A 173 4.85 0.56 15.40
C SER A 173 4.25 0.53 13.99
N TYR A 174 3.18 1.27 13.74
CA TYR A 174 2.58 1.40 12.42
C TYR A 174 3.55 2.05 11.43
N LEU A 175 4.12 3.20 11.80
CA LEU A 175 5.07 3.93 10.96
C LEU A 175 6.31 3.10 10.62
N LYS A 176 6.86 2.34 11.58
CA LYS A 176 8.00 1.44 11.33
C LYS A 176 7.67 0.33 10.33
N ARG A 177 6.46 -0.24 10.40
CA ARG A 177 6.00 -1.26 9.44
C ARG A 177 5.85 -0.66 8.04
N THR A 178 5.15 0.48 7.92
CA THR A 178 4.99 1.16 6.63
C THR A 178 6.33 1.57 6.03
N LEU A 179 7.28 2.06 6.84
CA LEU A 179 8.63 2.39 6.39
C LEU A 179 9.39 1.16 5.84
N ALA A 180 9.20 -0.01 6.46
CA ALA A 180 9.78 -1.25 5.96
C ALA A 180 9.21 -1.64 4.58
N ASP A 181 7.90 -1.46 4.38
CA ASP A 181 7.25 -1.71 3.08
C ASP A 181 7.78 -0.75 2.00
N VAL A 182 7.92 0.54 2.33
CA VAL A 182 8.50 1.54 1.41
C VAL A 182 9.94 1.19 1.05
N ARG A 183 10.76 0.76 2.02
CA ARG A 183 12.13 0.31 1.76
C ARG A 183 12.19 -0.90 0.84
N SER A 184 11.32 -1.88 1.07
CA SER A 184 11.22 -3.05 0.21
C SER A 184 10.96 -2.62 -1.23
N LYS A 185 9.98 -1.72 -1.43
CA LYS A 185 9.66 -1.16 -2.75
C LYS A 185 10.82 -0.40 -3.38
N GLN A 186 11.54 0.41 -2.60
CA GLN A 186 12.75 1.10 -3.04
C GLN A 186 13.82 0.11 -3.53
N GLN A 187 14.05 -1.00 -2.81
CA GLN A 187 15.00 -2.04 -3.23
C GLN A 187 14.59 -2.70 -4.54
N GLU A 188 13.29 -2.93 -4.75
CA GLU A 188 12.80 -3.45 -6.03
C GLU A 188 13.01 -2.44 -7.17
N TRP A 189 12.87 -1.14 -6.93
CA TRP A 189 13.20 -0.12 -7.94
C TRP A 189 14.69 -0.09 -8.29
N ILE A 190 15.57 -0.29 -7.31
CA ILE A 190 17.02 -0.41 -7.55
C ILE A 190 17.31 -1.60 -8.47
N LYS A 191 16.69 -2.75 -8.23
CA LYS A 191 16.82 -3.94 -9.09
C LYS A 191 16.30 -3.69 -10.51
N VAL A 192 15.19 -2.97 -10.65
CA VAL A 192 14.65 -2.56 -11.97
C VAL A 192 15.66 -1.68 -12.70
N ALA A 193 16.20 -0.65 -12.04
CA ALA A 193 17.20 0.23 -12.63
C ALA A 193 18.47 -0.53 -13.03
N GLU A 194 18.92 -1.48 -12.21
CA GLU A 194 20.04 -2.37 -12.54
C GLU A 194 19.77 -3.21 -13.79
N ALA A 195 18.59 -3.81 -13.90
CA ALA A 195 18.21 -4.62 -15.05
C ALA A 195 18.10 -3.78 -16.34
N GLU A 196 17.50 -2.58 -16.27
CA GLU A 196 17.42 -1.66 -17.41
C GLU A 196 18.82 -1.21 -17.85
N ARG A 197 19.70 -0.87 -16.89
CA ARG A 197 21.11 -0.52 -17.18
C ARG A 197 21.87 -1.67 -17.84
N ASN A 198 21.70 -2.89 -17.35
CA ASN A 198 22.32 -4.09 -17.93
C ASN A 198 21.80 -4.40 -19.35
N SER A 199 20.61 -3.90 -19.70
CA SER A 199 20.08 -3.97 -21.07
C SER A 199 20.57 -2.85 -21.99
N GLY A 200 21.43 -1.95 -21.50
CA GLY A 200 21.99 -0.82 -22.24
C GLY A 200 21.19 0.47 -22.16
N ALA A 201 20.14 0.54 -21.32
CA ALA A 201 19.32 1.73 -21.17
C ALA A 201 20.06 2.85 -20.41
N ARG A 202 19.73 4.12 -20.71
CA ARG A 202 20.27 5.30 -20.03
C ARG A 202 19.45 5.63 -18.79
N THR A 203 19.83 5.07 -17.64
CA THR A 203 19.02 5.14 -16.41
C THR A 203 19.22 6.41 -15.57
N ASP A 204 19.95 7.42 -16.04
CA ASP A 204 20.34 8.60 -15.25
C ASP A 204 19.14 9.27 -14.53
N THR A 205 18.02 9.45 -15.23
CA THR A 205 16.78 10.04 -14.68
C THR A 205 16.09 9.09 -13.70
N LEU A 206 16.08 7.80 -13.99
CA LEU A 206 15.50 6.78 -13.11
C LEU A 206 16.26 6.71 -11.78
N ASP A 207 17.60 6.71 -11.86
CA ASP A 207 18.49 6.69 -10.70
C ASP A 207 18.29 7.94 -9.83
N ALA A 208 18.10 9.11 -10.45
CA ALA A 208 17.80 10.35 -9.73
C ALA A 208 16.48 10.26 -8.94
N GLU A 209 15.42 9.69 -9.51
CA GLU A 209 14.14 9.51 -8.82
C GLU A 209 14.22 8.47 -7.70
N ILE A 210 15.00 7.39 -7.87
CA ILE A 210 15.26 6.40 -6.82
C ILE A 210 16.06 7.02 -5.67
N ASN A 211 17.05 7.87 -5.97
CA ASN A 211 17.81 8.60 -4.96
C ASN A 211 16.93 9.57 -4.17
N LYS A 212 15.96 10.22 -4.84
CA LYS A 212 14.95 11.05 -4.16
C LYS A 212 14.10 10.22 -3.20
N MET A 213 13.67 9.02 -3.61
CA MET A 213 12.97 8.09 -2.73
C MET A 213 13.81 7.73 -1.51
N GLN A 214 15.11 7.45 -1.71
CA GLN A 214 16.05 7.13 -0.63
C GLN A 214 16.12 8.25 0.41
N GLN A 215 16.22 9.50 -0.05
CA GLN A 215 16.30 10.67 0.83
C GLN A 215 15.03 10.83 1.67
N GLN A 216 13.84 10.66 1.05
CA GLN A 216 12.57 10.70 1.76
C GLN A 216 12.45 9.59 2.81
N VAL A 217 12.85 8.35 2.47
CA VAL A 217 12.88 7.21 3.40
C VAL A 217 13.79 7.49 4.60
N ALA A 218 15.01 7.97 4.36
CA ALA A 218 15.97 8.27 5.42
C ALA A 218 15.48 9.40 6.34
N GLN A 219 14.82 10.41 5.76
CA GLN A 219 14.25 11.51 6.54
C GLN A 219 13.12 11.01 7.45
N LEU A 220 12.18 10.24 6.91
CA LEU A 220 11.07 9.68 7.68
C LEU A 220 11.56 8.72 8.78
N GLU A 221 12.55 7.89 8.48
CA GLU A 221 13.23 7.05 9.49
C GLU A 221 13.75 7.87 10.66
N SER A 222 14.52 8.93 10.36
CA SER A 222 15.11 9.77 11.40
C SER A 222 14.04 10.41 12.29
N GLU A 223 12.91 10.83 11.73
CA GLU A 223 11.81 11.43 12.50
C GLU A 223 11.13 10.40 13.42
N ILE A 224 10.94 9.17 12.94
CA ILE A 224 10.38 8.05 13.72
C ILE A 224 11.34 7.66 14.86
N ASP A 225 12.64 7.59 14.59
CA ASP A 225 13.63 7.22 15.60
C ASP A 225 13.77 8.27 16.70
N GLN A 226 13.70 9.56 16.34
CA GLN A 226 13.64 10.64 17.32
C GLN A 226 12.40 10.53 18.22
N LEU A 227 11.22 10.22 17.66
CA LEU A 227 10.01 10.00 18.45
C LEU A 227 10.19 8.83 19.41
N TYR A 228 10.73 7.71 18.92
CA TYR A 228 11.00 6.52 19.72
C TYR A 228 11.96 6.81 20.89
N GLN A 229 13.05 7.52 20.63
CA GLN A 229 14.01 7.94 21.67
C GLN A 229 13.34 8.81 22.74
N GLN A 230 12.55 9.81 22.33
CA GLN A 230 11.83 10.68 23.26
C GLN A 230 10.84 9.89 24.12
N ARG A 231 10.06 8.98 23.52
CA ARG A 231 9.15 8.09 24.24
C ARG A 231 9.91 7.22 25.24
N SER A 232 11.03 6.63 24.83
CA SER A 232 11.81 5.70 25.67
C SER A 232 12.37 6.34 26.95
N SER A 233 12.50 7.67 26.98
CA SER A 233 12.93 8.43 28.16
C SER A 233 11.86 8.54 29.25
N ILE A 234 10.58 8.27 28.95
CA ILE A 234 9.50 8.32 29.93
C ILE A 234 9.41 6.97 30.64
N GLN A 235 9.57 6.98 31.96
CA GLN A 235 9.30 5.84 32.82
C GLN A 235 8.11 6.17 33.72
N LEU A 236 6.97 5.50 33.47
CA LEU A 236 5.83 5.51 34.37
C LEU A 236 6.05 4.41 35.41
N GLY A 237 6.93 4.67 36.38
CA GLY A 237 7.36 3.68 37.38
C GLY A 237 6.24 2.95 38.11
#